data_AF-A0A7S3U5M8-F1
#
_entry.id   AF-A0A7S3U5M8-F1
#
_cell.length_a   1.000
_cell.length_b   1.000
_cell.length_c   1.000
_cell.angle_alpha   90.00
_cell.angle_beta   90.00
_cell.angle_gamma   90.00
#
_symmetry.space_group_name_H-M   'P 1'
#
loop_
_entity.id
_entity.type
_entity.pdbx_description
1 polymer ?
#
loop_
_entity_poly.entity_id
_entity_poly.type
_entity_poly.pdbx_seq_one_letter_code
_entity_poly.pdbx_strand_id
1 'polypeptide(L)'
;RSVEQIHQETDVPFATLEALHQSGLLNWIPRDANGDLSSIGSIAHASGTCSPCLFWFRNLCTKSIGCSYCHFKHEGQKSKRIRPSRKARLLMRADAKAAGDGGVEEER
;
A
#
# COMPACT_ATOMS: atom_id res chain seq x y z
N ARG A 1 -10.70 -14.24 17.29
CA ARG A 1 -9.26 -14.55 17.11
C ARG A 1 -8.49 -13.63 18.04
N SER A 2 -7.54 -14.15 18.83
CA SER A 2 -6.70 -13.31 19.67
C SER A 2 -5.67 -12.54 18.81
N VAL A 3 -5.02 -11.54 19.39
CA VAL A 3 -3.99 -10.73 18.71
C VAL A 3 -2.81 -11.61 18.29
N GLU A 4 -2.43 -12.56 19.15
CA GLU A 4 -1.34 -13.52 18.94
C GLU A 4 -1.66 -14.46 17.77
N GLN A 5 -2.90 -14.94 17.69
CA GLN A 5 -3.33 -15.81 16.58
C GLN A 5 -3.29 -15.07 15.24
N ILE A 6 -3.73 -13.80 15.23
CA ILE A 6 -3.67 -12.98 14.01
C ILE A 6 -2.21 -12.73 13.61
N HIS A 7 -1.30 -12.51 14.56
CA HIS A 7 0.13 -12.37 14.27
C HIS A 7 0.77 -13.65 13.70
N GLN A 8 0.28 -14.83 14.10
CA GLN A 8 0.78 -16.10 13.55
C GLN A 8 0.20 -16.41 12.16
N GLU A 9 -1.05 -16.01 11.91
CA GLU A 9 -1.73 -16.21 10.62
C GLU A 9 -1.34 -15.14 9.59
N THR A 10 -0.94 -13.95 10.05
CA THR A 10 -0.65 -12.79 9.19
C THR A 10 0.76 -12.27 9.45
N ASP A 11 1.50 -11.89 8.40
CA ASP A 11 2.85 -11.30 8.52
C ASP A 11 2.82 -9.85 9.06
N VAL A 12 1.89 -9.55 9.96
CA VAL A 12 1.69 -8.24 10.56
C VAL A 12 2.39 -8.22 11.92
N PRO A 13 3.24 -7.22 12.21
CA PRO A 13 3.91 -7.13 13.50
C PRO A 13 2.93 -7.10 14.67
N PHE A 14 3.21 -7.88 15.72
CA PHE A 14 2.39 -7.95 16.93
C PHE A 14 2.10 -6.57 17.52
N ALA A 15 3.11 -5.69 17.60
CA ALA A 15 2.95 -4.32 18.10
C ALA A 15 1.89 -3.50 17.35
N THR A 16 1.74 -3.72 16.03
CA THR A 16 0.71 -3.05 15.23
C THR A 16 -0.67 -3.60 15.56
N LEU A 17 -0.80 -4.93 15.68
CA LEU A 17 -2.07 -5.57 16.02
C LEU A 17 -2.52 -5.23 17.44
N GLU A 18 -1.59 -5.18 18.39
CA GLU A 18 -1.84 -4.82 19.78
C GLU A 18 -2.34 -3.36 19.89
N ALA A 19 -1.69 -2.41 19.21
CA ALA A 19 -2.15 -1.03 19.17
C ALA A 19 -3.56 -0.89 18.56
N LEU A 20 -3.88 -1.67 17.52
CA LEU A 20 -5.22 -1.71 16.92
C LEU A 20 -6.25 -2.37 17.84
N HIS A 21 -5.84 -3.35 18.63
CA HIS A 21 -6.69 -3.98 19.63
C HIS A 21 -7.00 -3.02 20.77
N GLN A 22 -5.99 -2.36 21.33
CA GLN A 22 -6.14 -1.38 22.41
C GLN A 22 -7.00 -0.18 22.01
N SER A 23 -6.91 0.27 20.76
CA SER A 23 -7.78 1.33 20.21
C SER A 23 -9.18 0.86 19.84
N GLY A 24 -9.47 -0.45 19.93
CA GLY A 24 -10.76 -1.04 19.54
C GLY A 24 -11.00 -1.10 18.04
N LEU A 25 -10.10 -0.54 17.21
CA LEU A 25 -10.24 -0.49 15.75
C LEU A 25 -10.20 -1.87 15.11
N LEU A 26 -9.52 -2.83 15.72
CA LEU A 26 -9.39 -4.20 15.20
C LEU A 26 -10.76 -4.86 14.94
N ASN A 27 -11.78 -4.52 15.73
CA ASN A 27 -13.15 -5.07 15.59
C ASN A 27 -13.93 -4.45 14.43
N TRP A 28 -13.54 -3.24 14.00
CA TRP A 28 -14.22 -2.50 12.93
C TRP A 28 -13.62 -2.78 11.56
N ILE A 29 -12.41 -3.37 11.50
CA ILE A 29 -11.75 -3.72 10.25
C ILE A 29 -12.51 -4.88 9.60
N PRO A 30 -13.11 -4.69 8.41
CA PRO A 30 -13.84 -5.76 7.75
C PRO A 30 -12.88 -6.88 7.32
N ARG A 31 -13.40 -8.10 7.31
CA ARG A 31 -12.71 -9.27 6.80
C ARG A 31 -12.98 -9.44 5.31
N ASP A 32 -12.00 -9.94 4.58
CA ASP A 32 -12.15 -10.29 3.18
C ASP A 32 -12.85 -11.65 2.99
N ALA A 33 -12.93 -12.12 1.74
CA ALA A 33 -13.57 -13.39 1.40
C ALA A 33 -12.86 -14.63 2.00
N ASN A 34 -11.58 -14.51 2.37
CA ASN A 34 -10.80 -15.58 3.00
C ASN A 34 -10.91 -15.54 4.54
N GLY A 35 -11.62 -14.54 5.08
CA GLY A 35 -11.75 -14.32 6.52
C GLY A 35 -10.56 -13.57 7.13
N ASP A 36 -9.69 -13.02 6.31
CA ASP A 36 -8.51 -12.26 6.75
C ASP A 36 -8.85 -10.78 6.93
N LEU A 37 -8.17 -10.13 7.87
CA LEU A 37 -8.40 -8.71 8.13
C LEU A 37 -7.90 -7.88 6.95
N SER A 38 -8.75 -6.99 6.44
CA SER A 38 -8.40 -6.18 5.27
C SER A 38 -7.44 -5.03 5.63
N SER A 39 -7.96 -3.85 5.94
CA SER A 39 -7.18 -2.68 6.34
C SER A 39 -8.01 -1.69 7.14
N ILE A 40 -7.36 -0.81 7.91
CA ILE A 40 -8.03 0.28 8.62
C ILE A 40 -8.82 1.17 7.64
N GLY A 41 -8.28 1.43 6.45
CA GLY A 41 -8.96 2.21 5.40
C GLY A 41 -10.23 1.56 4.85
N SER A 42 -10.44 0.27 5.11
CA SER A 42 -11.66 -0.45 4.71
C SER A 42 -12.81 -0.29 5.70
N ILE A 43 -12.63 0.32 6.88
CA ILE A 43 -13.69 0.47 7.90
C ILE A 43 -14.92 1.18 7.30
N ALA A 44 -14.70 2.21 6.48
CA ALA A 44 -15.74 2.97 5.80
C ALA A 44 -16.19 2.35 4.45
N HIS A 45 -15.84 1.09 4.18
CA HIS A 45 -16.19 0.43 2.91
C HIS A 45 -17.70 0.20 2.81
N ALA A 46 -18.34 -0.26 3.89
CA ALA A 46 -19.78 -0.48 3.93
C ALA A 46 -20.59 0.80 3.70
N SER A 47 -20.05 1.98 4.05
CA SER A 47 -20.70 3.27 3.79
C SER A 47 -20.39 3.87 2.42
N GLY A 48 -19.52 3.23 1.63
CA GLY A 48 -19.11 3.72 0.31
C GLY A 48 -18.23 4.97 0.32
N THR A 49 -17.78 5.42 1.50
CA THR A 49 -16.95 6.63 1.66
C THR A 49 -15.46 6.34 1.75
N CYS A 50 -15.06 5.07 1.67
CA CYS A 50 -13.67 4.67 1.70
C CYS A 50 -12.92 5.05 0.42
N SER A 51 -11.59 5.22 0.52
CA SER A 51 -10.73 5.46 -0.63
C SER A 51 -9.97 4.19 -1.04
N PRO A 52 -10.05 3.74 -2.31
CA PRO A 52 -9.40 2.51 -2.75
C PRO A 52 -7.87 2.59 -2.72
N CYS A 53 -7.23 1.50 -2.29
CA CYS A 53 -5.78 1.40 -2.26
C CYS A 53 -5.22 1.00 -3.64
N LEU A 54 -4.53 1.93 -4.31
CA LEU A 54 -3.88 1.67 -5.60
C LEU A 54 -2.76 0.63 -5.53
N PHE A 55 -2.04 0.57 -4.40
CA PHE A 55 -0.94 -0.36 -4.21
C PHE A 55 -1.45 -1.78 -3.95
N TRP A 56 -2.47 -1.93 -3.12
CA TRP A 56 -3.09 -3.22 -2.85
C TRP A 56 -3.72 -3.81 -4.11
N PHE A 57 -4.39 -2.99 -4.92
CA PHE A 57 -4.94 -3.43 -6.20
C PHE A 57 -3.90 -3.99 -7.18
N ARG A 58 -2.62 -3.68 -6.98
CA ARG A 58 -1.50 -4.15 -7.79
C ARG A 58 -0.61 -5.14 -7.03
N ASN A 59 -1.05 -5.64 -5.87
CA ASN A 59 -0.28 -6.52 -4.99
C ASN A 59 1.07 -5.95 -4.56
N LEU A 60 1.14 -4.62 -4.37
CA LEU A 60 2.35 -3.85 -4.00
C LEU A 60 2.22 -3.16 -2.63
N CYS A 61 1.13 -3.41 -1.88
CA CYS A 61 0.92 -2.76 -0.59
C CYS A 61 1.77 -3.42 0.48
N THR A 62 2.68 -2.67 1.09
CA THR A 62 3.50 -3.13 2.23
C THR A 62 2.90 -2.78 3.58
N LYS A 63 1.81 -2.01 3.62
CA LYS A 63 1.21 -1.51 4.87
C LYS A 63 0.28 -2.50 5.57
N SER A 64 -0.07 -3.61 4.90
CA SER A 64 -0.98 -4.65 5.41
C SER A 64 -2.24 -4.05 6.09
N ILE A 65 -2.64 -4.56 7.24
CA ILE A 65 -3.78 -4.10 8.04
C ILE A 65 -3.66 -2.60 8.40
N GLY A 66 -2.43 -2.10 8.58
CA GLY A 66 -2.13 -0.69 8.87
C GLY A 66 -2.39 0.27 7.70
N CYS A 67 -2.84 -0.20 6.53
CA CYS A 67 -3.12 0.68 5.41
C CYS A 67 -4.33 1.58 5.67
N SER A 68 -4.16 2.88 5.46
CA SER A 68 -5.25 3.88 5.56
C SER A 68 -6.19 3.91 4.34
N TYR A 69 -5.97 3.02 3.36
CA TYR A 69 -6.77 2.92 2.13
C TYR A 69 -7.42 1.56 2.05
N CYS A 70 -8.61 1.51 1.44
CA CYS A 70 -9.42 0.32 1.34
C CYS A 70 -8.76 -0.78 0.48
N HIS A 71 -8.74 -1.99 1.03
CA HIS A 71 -8.27 -3.22 0.39
C HIS A 71 -9.43 -4.05 -0.18
N PHE A 72 -10.55 -3.42 -0.57
CA PHE A 72 -11.60 -4.10 -1.33
C PHE A 72 -11.55 -3.70 -2.80
N LYS A 73 -12.08 -4.56 -3.66
CA LYS A 73 -12.22 -4.26 -5.08
C LYS A 73 -13.42 -3.33 -5.27
N HIS A 74 -13.17 -2.14 -5.80
CA HIS A 74 -14.23 -1.22 -6.18
C HIS A 74 -14.58 -1.34 -7.66
N GLU A 75 -15.86 -1.16 -7.98
CA GLU A 75 -16.32 -1.08 -9.37
C GLU A 75 -15.67 0.11 -10.09
N GLY A 76 -15.19 -0.11 -11.32
CA GLY A 76 -14.48 0.92 -12.09
C GLY A 76 -13.05 1.22 -11.62
N GLN A 77 -12.53 0.50 -10.62
CA GLN A 77 -11.14 0.63 -10.18
C GLN A 77 -10.18 0.16 -11.28
N LYS A 78 -9.52 1.11 -11.93
CA LYS A 78 -8.50 0.86 -12.97
C LYS A 78 -7.10 0.86 -12.36
N SER A 79 -6.21 0.03 -12.92
CA SER A 79 -4.77 0.05 -12.59
C SER A 79 -4.17 1.33 -13.14
N LYS A 80 -4.30 2.43 -12.38
CA LYS A 80 -3.68 3.71 -12.73
C LYS A 80 -2.17 3.56 -12.64
N ARG A 81 -1.45 4.28 -13.50
CA ARG A 81 0.02 4.36 -13.42
C ARG A 81 0.40 4.96 -12.07
N ILE A 82 1.10 4.17 -11.23
CA ILE A 82 1.68 4.68 -9.98
C ILE A 82 2.77 5.67 -10.36
N ARG A 83 2.62 6.92 -9.91
CA ARG A 83 3.65 7.93 -10.12
C ARG A 83 4.86 7.60 -9.21
N PRO A 84 6.09 7.48 -9.76
CA PRO A 84 7.27 7.24 -8.95
C PRO A 84 7.43 8.32 -7.88
N SER A 85 8.08 8.00 -6.76
CA SER A 85 8.34 8.95 -5.67
C SER A 85 9.13 10.17 -6.16
N ARG A 86 9.10 11.28 -5.41
CA ARG A 86 9.89 12.48 -5.75
C ARG A 86 11.38 12.14 -5.92
N LYS A 87 11.92 11.32 -5.01
CA LYS A 87 13.31 10.84 -5.06
C LYS A 87 13.57 10.03 -6.31
N ALA A 88 12.73 9.05 -6.63
CA ALA A 88 12.88 8.23 -7.84
C ALA A 88 12.86 9.09 -9.13
N ARG A 89 11.95 10.07 -9.22
CA ARG A 89 11.91 11.00 -10.36
C ARG A 89 13.16 11.87 -10.46
N LEU A 90 13.78 12.22 -9.34
CA LEU A 90 15.03 12.99 -9.33
C LEU A 90 16.22 12.15 -9.80
N LEU A 91 16.32 10.89 -9.33
CA LEU A 91 17.33 9.94 -9.78
C LEU A 91 17.22 9.69 -11.29
N MET A 92 16.01 9.37 -11.78
CA MET A 92 15.77 9.17 -13.23
C MET A 92 16.17 10.39 -14.09
N ARG A 93 16.03 11.61 -13.56
CA ARG A 93 16.47 12.83 -14.25
C ARG A 93 17.99 12.99 -14.24
N ALA A 94 18.65 12.62 -13.14
CA ALA A 94 20.10 12.63 -13.04
C ALA A 94 20.72 11.58 -13.97
N ASP A 95 20.17 10.36 -14.01
CA ASP A 95 20.60 9.28 -14.90
C ASP A 95 20.43 9.68 -16.37
N ALA A 96 19.28 10.28 -16.72
CA ALA A 96 19.05 10.79 -18.09
C ALA A 96 20.00 11.93 -18.48
N LYS A 97 20.41 12.78 -17.52
CA LYS A 97 21.42 13.82 -17.76
C LYS A 97 22.80 13.21 -17.99
N ALA A 98 23.19 12.22 -17.18
CA ALA A 98 24.47 11.52 -17.32
C ALA A 98 24.57 10.75 -18.65
N ALA A 99 23.46 10.18 -19.13
CA ALA A 99 23.41 9.51 -20.44
C ALA A 99 23.41 10.47 -21.65
N GLY A 100 23.12 11.76 -21.44
CA GLY A 100 23.04 12.78 -22.49
C GLY A 100 24.31 13.60 -22.71
N ASP A 101 25.35 13.39 -21.91
CA ASP A 101 26.62 14.14 -21.92
C ASP A 101 27.77 13.35 -22.57
N GLY A 102 27.44 12.59 -23.63
CA GLY A 102 28.40 11.78 -24.43
C GLY A 102 28.74 12.42 -25.79
N GLY A 103 28.78 13.76 -25.85
CA GLY A 103 29.02 14.52 -27.08
C GLY A 103 30.50 14.75 -27.40
N VAL A 104 31.09 13.81 -28.14
CA VAL A 104 32.14 13.94 -29.18
C VAL A 104 33.27 14.98 -28.97
N GLU A 105 34.48 14.51 -28.64
CA GLU A 105 35.72 15.18 -29.05
C GLU A 105 36.41 14.31 -30.11
N GLU A 106 36.19 14.67 -31.38
CA GLU A 106 36.79 14.11 -32.58
C GLU A 106 37.90 15.06 -33.08
N GLU A 107 39.13 14.56 -33.06
CA GLU A 107 40.28 14.81 -33.94
C GLU A 107 40.74 16.26 -34.24
N ARG A 108 41.97 16.60 -33.77
CA ARG A 108 43.07 17.04 -34.66
C ARG A 108 44.44 16.93 -33.98
#